data_AF-A0A537S2B9-F1
#
_entry.id   AF-A0A537S2B9-F1
#
_cell.length_a   1.000
_cell.length_b   1.000
_cell.length_c   1.000
_cell.angle_alpha   90.00
_cell.angle_beta   90.00
_cell.angle_gamma   90.00
#
_symmetry.space_group_name_H-M   'P 1'
#
loop_
_entity.id
_entity.type
_entity.pdbx_description
1 polymer ?
#
loop_
_entity_poly.entity_id
_entity_poly.type
_entity_poly.pdbx_seq_one_letter_code
_entity_poly.pdbx_strand_id
1 'polypeptide(L)'
;MMDERGGVMLADVAVRTADSDPMPEANPSARNLVPLDVLGKLGRRSDRRGALQLAAHIACIGATGCLVWFARPSWFLLIPAMALHGVTIVTLFAPMHECVHRTAFASRRANDAIGWIAGILSFYNATYYRHFHAWHHRYTQDPERDPELIFPKAKNRREYLTELSGLTFWWRRILDYPRLALGLARDLPFVPATARHAIALSMSAQLAIYLAAAAAIGFGYDGVLIYWFIPVVLAQPFLRALLVAEHTGCSQDQNGLSNTRTTAASFPIRLLMWNMPFHAEHHLYPAVASNSILCLKEGRMNGSILSSWVNSCADAHLAPLVHYLKPPVVVGMGSNGWRAVRRVFALADAPTRISHAAGDDWVAVDGTLVFAVGHPGPLGLTNRPLPQQLADRRHIGAALSATSETAHHPQYGE
;
A
#
# COMPACT_ATOMS: atom_id res chain seq x y z
N MET A 1 6.33 27.40 38.45
CA MET A 1 7.18 27.26 39.65
C MET A 1 8.37 26.41 39.24
N MET A 2 9.57 26.99 39.25
CA MET A 2 10.85 26.30 38.98
C MET A 2 11.39 25.74 40.28
N ASP A 3 12.02 24.56 40.26
CA ASP A 3 12.82 24.06 41.39
C ASP A 3 14.28 24.54 41.27
N GLU A 4 15.00 24.50 42.40
CA GLU A 4 16.36 25.02 42.56
C GLU A 4 17.47 24.23 41.83
N ARG A 5 17.14 23.33 40.89
CA ARG A 5 18.13 22.62 40.05
C ARG A 5 17.84 22.65 38.55
N GLY A 6 16.99 23.56 38.07
CA GLY A 6 16.92 23.91 36.64
C GLY A 6 16.54 22.75 35.71
N GLY A 7 15.89 21.71 36.23
CA GLY A 7 15.36 20.58 35.46
C GLY A 7 13.91 20.81 35.04
N VAL A 8 13.57 20.46 33.79
CA VAL A 8 12.17 20.40 33.34
C VAL A 8 11.51 19.19 33.99
N MET A 9 10.49 19.44 34.80
CA MET A 9 9.67 18.44 35.48
C MET A 9 8.87 17.65 34.43
N LEU A 10 9.32 16.45 34.07
CA LEU A 10 8.48 15.44 33.44
C LEU A 10 7.61 14.82 34.54
N ALA A 11 6.30 14.80 34.35
CA ALA A 11 5.39 14.15 35.27
C ALA A 11 5.80 12.68 35.47
N ASP A 12 5.94 12.26 36.74
CA ASP A 12 6.16 10.87 37.13
C ASP A 12 5.00 10.01 36.61
N VAL A 13 5.17 9.40 35.44
CA VAL A 13 4.33 8.29 34.99
C VAL A 13 4.91 7.04 35.62
N ALA A 14 4.37 6.68 36.79
CA ALA A 14 4.59 5.37 37.39
C ALA A 14 3.99 4.30 36.47
N VAL A 15 4.82 3.69 35.62
CA VAL A 15 4.46 2.51 34.83
C VAL A 15 4.38 1.33 35.80
N ARG A 16 3.15 0.90 36.12
CA ARG A 16 2.92 -0.40 36.76
C ARG A 16 3.42 -1.48 35.80
N THR A 17 4.43 -2.22 36.21
CA THR A 17 4.81 -3.49 35.58
C THR A 17 3.71 -4.50 35.91
N ALA A 18 2.77 -4.69 34.98
CA ALA A 18 1.83 -5.79 35.06
C ALA A 18 2.56 -7.09 34.75
N ASP A 19 2.35 -8.08 35.62
CA ASP A 19 2.79 -9.46 35.44
C ASP A 19 2.42 -10.00 34.06
N SER A 20 3.27 -10.89 33.56
CA SER A 20 3.20 -11.50 32.24
C SER A 20 2.02 -12.46 32.12
N ASP A 21 0.83 -11.94 31.80
CA ASP A 21 -0.21 -12.72 31.16
C ASP A 21 0.12 -12.90 29.66
N PRO A 22 -0.05 -14.10 29.07
CA PRO A 22 0.05 -14.27 27.63
C PRO A 22 -1.02 -13.40 26.96
N MET A 23 -0.55 -12.46 26.15
CA MET A 23 -1.37 -11.38 25.61
C MET A 23 -2.47 -11.90 24.66
N PRO A 24 -3.69 -11.32 24.70
CA PRO A 24 -4.69 -11.55 23.67
C PRO A 24 -4.16 -11.04 22.32
N GLU A 25 -4.18 -11.91 21.32
CA GLU A 25 -3.79 -11.60 19.94
C GLU A 25 -4.66 -10.49 19.34
N ALA A 26 -4.09 -9.71 18.42
CA ALA A 26 -4.86 -8.77 17.60
C ALA A 26 -6.07 -9.49 16.98
N ASN A 27 -7.24 -8.85 17.00
CA ASN A 27 -8.52 -9.45 16.60
C ASN A 27 -8.37 -10.32 15.33
N PRO A 28 -8.63 -11.65 15.40
CA PRO A 28 -8.37 -12.59 14.31
C PRO A 28 -9.15 -12.29 13.01
N SER A 29 -10.18 -11.45 13.05
CA SER A 29 -11.04 -11.17 11.89
C SER A 29 -10.33 -10.46 10.73
N ALA A 30 -9.29 -9.65 10.97
CA ALA A 30 -8.63 -8.87 9.92
C ALA A 30 -7.49 -9.62 9.21
N ARG A 31 -6.91 -10.66 9.83
CA ARG A 31 -5.82 -11.47 9.26
C ARG A 31 -6.28 -12.61 8.36
N ASN A 32 -7.57 -12.95 8.40
CA ASN A 32 -8.16 -14.05 7.63
C ASN A 32 -8.83 -13.59 6.33
N LEU A 33 -8.64 -12.32 5.91
CA LEU A 33 -9.28 -11.82 4.67
C LEU A 33 -8.68 -12.45 3.41
N VAL A 34 -7.43 -12.91 3.49
CA VAL A 34 -6.70 -13.50 2.36
C VAL A 34 -6.23 -14.90 2.77
N PRO A 35 -6.52 -15.94 1.96
CA PRO A 35 -6.06 -17.29 2.24
C PRO A 35 -4.55 -17.39 2.42
N LEU A 36 -4.10 -18.23 3.37
CA LEU A 36 -2.68 -18.40 3.69
C LEU A 36 -1.84 -18.87 2.50
N ASP A 37 -2.39 -19.68 1.60
CA ASP A 37 -1.68 -20.15 0.41
C ASP A 37 -1.43 -18.99 -0.58
N VAL A 38 -2.38 -18.06 -0.70
CA VAL A 38 -2.26 -16.84 -1.50
C VAL A 38 -1.20 -15.93 -0.87
N LEU A 39 -1.27 -15.71 0.44
CA LEU A 39 -0.25 -14.93 1.17
C LEU A 39 1.15 -15.54 1.03
N GLY A 40 1.26 -16.88 1.06
CA GLY A 40 2.53 -17.58 0.83
C GLY A 40 3.12 -17.31 -0.56
N LYS A 41 2.26 -17.27 -1.60
CA LYS A 41 2.68 -16.92 -2.97
C LYS A 41 3.09 -15.45 -3.09
N LEU A 42 2.34 -14.55 -2.47
CA LEU A 42 2.60 -13.09 -2.49
C LEU A 42 3.78 -12.67 -1.61
N GLY A 43 4.09 -13.45 -0.59
CA GLY A 43 5.29 -13.29 0.25
C GLY A 43 6.58 -13.79 -0.39
N ARG A 44 6.54 -14.35 -1.62
CA ARG A 44 7.74 -14.87 -2.29
C ARG A 44 8.68 -13.73 -2.70
N ARG A 45 9.78 -13.63 -1.96
CA ARG A 45 10.85 -12.64 -2.14
C ARG A 45 11.69 -12.95 -3.38
N SER A 46 12.24 -11.92 -4.02
CA SER A 46 13.05 -12.06 -5.22
C SER A 46 14.09 -10.96 -5.32
N ASP A 47 15.38 -11.33 -5.32
CA ASP A 47 16.47 -10.37 -5.47
C ASP A 47 16.36 -9.59 -6.80
N ARG A 48 15.97 -10.27 -7.89
CA ARG A 48 15.75 -9.64 -9.19
C ARG A 48 14.67 -8.55 -9.13
N ARG A 49 13.53 -8.83 -8.47
CA ARG A 49 12.43 -7.83 -8.37
C ARG A 49 12.84 -6.64 -7.50
N GLY A 50 13.49 -6.90 -6.36
CA GLY A 50 14.04 -5.84 -5.51
C GLY A 50 15.07 -4.98 -6.23
N ALA A 51 15.99 -5.63 -6.97
CA ALA A 51 17.04 -4.93 -7.72
C ALA A 51 16.48 -4.08 -8.87
N LEU A 52 15.47 -4.56 -9.60
CA LEU A 52 14.81 -3.78 -10.65
C LEU A 52 14.09 -2.55 -10.09
N GLN A 53 13.36 -2.71 -8.97
CA GLN A 53 12.69 -1.59 -8.31
C GLN A 53 13.70 -0.56 -7.78
N LEU A 54 14.79 -1.02 -7.17
CA LEU A 54 15.88 -0.16 -6.72
C LEU A 54 16.57 0.55 -7.89
N ALA A 55 16.87 -0.16 -8.98
CA ALA A 55 17.47 0.42 -10.17
C ALA A 55 16.58 1.51 -10.79
N ALA A 56 15.26 1.30 -10.84
CA ALA A 56 14.32 2.32 -11.29
C ALA A 56 14.35 3.56 -10.38
N HIS A 57 14.38 3.36 -9.06
CA HIS A 57 14.48 4.47 -8.10
C HIS A 57 15.82 5.23 -8.25
N ILE A 58 16.95 4.52 -8.37
CA ILE A 58 18.27 5.12 -8.61
C ILE A 58 18.30 5.87 -9.95
N ALA A 59 17.67 5.35 -10.99
CA ALA A 59 17.56 6.04 -12.28
C ALA A 59 16.80 7.37 -12.14
N CYS A 60 15.73 7.43 -11.33
CA CYS A 60 15.04 8.69 -11.01
C CYS A 60 15.95 9.67 -10.26
N ILE A 61 16.75 9.19 -9.29
CA ILE A 61 17.74 10.02 -8.58
C ILE A 61 18.76 10.57 -9.58
N GLY A 62 19.32 9.73 -10.45
CA GLY A 62 20.28 10.15 -11.47
C GLY A 62 19.70 11.17 -12.45
N ALA A 63 18.49 10.92 -12.97
CA ALA A 63 17.81 11.82 -13.89
C ALA A 63 17.53 13.19 -13.27
N THR A 64 17.03 13.23 -12.03
CA THR A 64 16.79 14.49 -11.32
C THR A 64 18.08 15.18 -10.88
N GLY A 65 19.15 14.43 -10.61
CA GLY A 65 20.50 14.97 -10.41
C GLY A 65 21.04 15.66 -11.66
N CYS A 66 20.82 15.09 -12.85
CA CYS A 66 21.14 15.76 -14.12
C CYS A 66 20.35 17.07 -14.27
N LEU A 67 19.07 17.12 -13.87
CA LEU A 67 18.29 18.36 -13.87
C LEU A 67 18.92 19.42 -12.94
N VAL A 68 19.34 19.03 -11.73
CA VAL A 68 20.07 19.93 -10.82
C VAL A 68 21.35 20.44 -11.47
N TRP A 69 22.13 19.59 -12.13
CA TRP A 69 23.34 19.98 -12.85
C TRP A 69 23.08 21.05 -13.91
N PHE A 70 22.11 20.83 -14.80
CA PHE A 70 21.77 21.79 -15.85
C PHE A 70 21.15 23.08 -15.30
N ALA A 71 20.49 23.01 -14.15
CA ALA A 71 19.87 24.15 -13.50
C ALA A 71 20.86 25.01 -12.67
N ARG A 72 22.07 24.52 -12.38
CA ARG A 72 23.08 25.23 -11.54
C ARG A 72 23.29 26.71 -11.90
N PRO A 73 23.34 27.13 -13.19
CA PRO A 73 23.55 28.54 -13.53
C PRO A 73 22.38 29.48 -13.17
N SER A 74 21.19 28.95 -12.90
CA SER A 74 19.98 29.74 -12.65
C SER A 74 19.33 29.33 -11.33
N TRP A 75 19.44 30.18 -10.30
CA TRP A 75 18.89 29.87 -8.97
C TRP A 75 17.39 29.58 -9.01
N PHE A 76 16.62 30.27 -9.88
CA PHE A 76 15.18 30.08 -10.01
C PHE A 76 14.81 28.71 -10.59
N LEU A 77 15.69 28.12 -11.43
CA LEU A 77 15.53 26.74 -11.92
C LEU A 77 16.14 25.72 -10.96
N LEU A 78 17.21 26.11 -10.26
CA LEU A 78 17.94 25.24 -9.33
C LEU A 78 17.09 24.85 -8.13
N ILE A 79 16.37 25.79 -7.50
CA ILE A 79 15.56 25.49 -6.31
C ILE A 79 14.47 24.44 -6.63
N PRO A 80 13.62 24.59 -7.67
CA PRO A 80 12.65 23.55 -8.05
C PRO A 80 13.30 22.23 -8.47
N ALA A 81 14.43 22.26 -9.17
CA ALA A 81 15.16 21.06 -9.55
C ALA A 81 15.68 20.29 -8.31
N MET A 82 16.24 21.01 -7.32
CA MET A 82 16.66 20.44 -6.05
C MET A 82 15.48 19.91 -5.24
N ALA A 83 14.34 20.60 -5.23
CA ALA A 83 13.14 20.10 -4.55
C ALA A 83 12.66 18.78 -5.18
N LEU A 84 12.61 18.69 -6.52
CA LEU A 84 12.25 17.47 -7.23
C LEU A 84 13.27 16.34 -7.01
N HIS A 85 14.57 16.67 -7.06
CA HIS A 85 15.63 15.71 -6.74
C HIS A 85 15.51 15.21 -5.30
N GLY A 86 15.22 16.13 -4.38
CA GLY A 86 14.96 15.84 -2.98
C GLY A 86 13.84 14.83 -2.80
N VAL A 87 12.75 14.93 -3.56
CA VAL A 87 11.64 13.96 -3.52
C VAL A 87 12.15 12.55 -3.78
N THR A 88 13.01 12.35 -4.78
CA THR A 88 13.60 11.03 -5.08
C THR A 88 14.54 10.53 -3.99
N ILE A 89 15.13 11.41 -3.18
CA ILE A 89 16.01 11.02 -2.08
C ILE A 89 15.22 10.73 -0.81
N VAL A 90 14.27 11.59 -0.40
CA VAL A 90 13.48 11.37 0.82
C VAL A 90 12.62 10.12 0.71
N THR A 91 12.14 9.81 -0.49
CA THR A 91 11.36 8.58 -0.75
C THR A 91 12.20 7.31 -0.68
N LEU A 92 13.54 7.39 -0.55
CA LEU A 92 14.36 6.24 -0.12
C LEU A 92 14.00 5.73 1.29
N PHE A 93 13.16 6.45 2.03
CA PHE A 93 12.43 5.91 3.16
C PHE A 93 11.72 4.58 2.83
N ALA A 94 11.09 4.47 1.65
CA ALA A 94 10.36 3.27 1.25
C ALA A 94 11.26 2.03 1.05
N PRO A 95 12.35 2.05 0.26
CA PRO A 95 13.28 0.92 0.22
C PRO A 95 13.88 0.59 1.59
N MET A 96 14.19 1.59 2.42
CA MET A 96 14.64 1.36 3.79
C MET A 96 13.58 0.60 4.61
N HIS A 97 12.34 1.06 4.57
CA HIS A 97 11.20 0.47 5.25
C HIS A 97 10.97 -0.99 4.83
N GLU A 98 10.96 -1.28 3.53
CA GLU A 98 10.77 -2.64 3.03
C GLU A 98 11.96 -3.56 3.36
N CYS A 99 13.16 -2.99 3.38
CA CYS A 99 14.36 -3.74 3.77
C CYS A 99 14.38 -4.08 5.26
N VAL A 100 13.86 -3.24 6.16
CA VAL A 100 13.79 -3.59 7.59
C VAL A 100 12.81 -4.74 7.86
N HIS A 101 11.77 -4.88 7.03
CA HIS A 101 10.89 -6.06 6.99
C HIS A 101 11.54 -7.29 6.36
N ARG A 102 12.65 -7.09 5.65
CA ARG A 102 13.37 -8.12 4.87
C ARG A 102 12.48 -8.78 3.83
N THR A 103 11.57 -8.01 3.23
CA THR A 103 10.63 -8.46 2.18
C THR A 103 11.06 -8.01 0.78
N ALA A 104 11.88 -6.95 0.68
CA ALA A 104 12.35 -6.40 -0.59
C ALA A 104 13.22 -7.39 -1.39
N PHE A 105 14.14 -8.06 -0.72
CA PHE A 105 15.09 -9.01 -1.32
C PHE A 105 14.95 -10.41 -0.72
N ALA A 106 15.29 -11.45 -1.46
CA ALA A 106 15.42 -12.81 -0.92
C ALA A 106 16.66 -12.91 -0.02
N SER A 107 17.75 -12.22 -0.37
CA SER A 107 18.96 -12.12 0.43
C SER A 107 18.77 -11.19 1.63
N ARG A 108 18.95 -11.73 2.84
CA ARG A 108 18.93 -10.93 4.08
C ARG A 108 20.04 -9.88 4.12
N ARG A 109 21.23 -10.22 3.62
CA ARG A 109 22.37 -9.29 3.56
C ARG A 109 22.09 -8.12 2.61
N ALA A 110 21.42 -8.39 1.48
CA ALA A 110 21.02 -7.33 0.55
C ALA A 110 20.02 -6.38 1.20
N ASN A 111 18.98 -6.90 1.88
CA ASN A 111 18.05 -6.07 2.65
C ASN A 111 18.79 -5.22 3.69
N ASP A 112 19.63 -5.84 4.52
CA ASP A 112 20.31 -5.13 5.61
C ASP A 112 21.23 -4.01 5.05
N ALA A 113 22.00 -4.28 3.98
CA ALA A 113 22.90 -3.29 3.37
C ALA A 113 22.15 -2.17 2.64
N ILE A 114 21.19 -2.52 1.77
CA ILE A 114 20.42 -1.55 0.98
C ILE A 114 19.54 -0.70 1.90
N GLY A 115 18.92 -1.31 2.89
CA GLY A 115 18.12 -0.59 3.89
C GLY A 115 18.96 0.41 4.67
N TRP A 116 20.18 0.04 5.07
CA TRP A 116 21.08 0.96 5.78
C TRP A 116 21.53 2.14 4.90
N ILE A 117 21.91 1.90 3.64
CA ILE A 117 22.28 2.95 2.69
C ILE A 117 21.10 3.88 2.40
N ALA A 118 19.93 3.33 2.08
CA ALA A 118 18.71 4.10 1.85
C ALA A 118 18.31 4.92 3.09
N GLY A 119 18.50 4.35 4.27
CA GLY A 119 18.32 5.03 5.55
C GLY A 119 19.25 6.22 5.74
N ILE A 120 20.55 6.07 5.47
CA ILE A 120 21.50 7.19 5.54
C ILE A 120 21.05 8.33 4.64
N LEU A 121 20.73 8.03 3.38
CA LEU A 121 20.36 9.03 2.38
C LEU A 121 19.04 9.74 2.73
N SER A 122 18.09 9.04 3.35
CA SER A 122 16.78 9.56 3.76
C SER A 122 16.69 10.05 5.22
N PHE A 123 17.79 10.02 5.97
CA PHE A 123 17.86 10.40 7.39
C PHE A 123 16.99 9.55 8.33
N TYR A 124 17.03 8.23 8.09
CA TYR A 124 16.47 7.19 8.94
C TYR A 124 17.54 6.15 9.28
N ASN A 125 17.69 5.77 10.55
CA ASN A 125 18.57 4.65 10.91
C ASN A 125 17.83 3.33 10.79
N ALA A 126 18.16 2.52 9.78
CA ALA A 126 17.47 1.26 9.50
C ALA A 126 17.50 0.27 10.69
N THR A 127 18.64 0.18 11.40
CA THR A 127 18.80 -0.73 12.54
C THR A 127 17.86 -0.38 13.69
N TYR A 128 17.79 0.90 14.08
CA TYR A 128 16.82 1.39 15.05
C TYR A 128 15.38 1.27 14.54
N TYR A 129 15.15 1.71 13.30
CA TYR A 129 13.82 1.76 12.71
C TYR A 129 13.18 0.38 12.59
N ARG A 130 13.95 -0.68 12.36
CA ARG A 130 13.45 -2.07 12.39
C ARG A 130 12.75 -2.42 13.71
N HIS A 131 13.32 -2.00 14.85
CA HIS A 131 12.74 -2.29 16.16
C HIS A 131 11.53 -1.41 16.46
N PHE A 132 11.65 -0.11 16.18
CA PHE A 132 10.55 0.85 16.22
C PHE A 132 9.35 0.35 15.41
N HIS A 133 9.60 -0.05 14.16
CA HIS A 133 8.56 -0.34 13.20
C HIS A 133 7.92 -1.72 13.42
N ALA A 134 8.69 -2.73 13.80
CA ALA A 134 8.14 -4.02 14.21
C ALA A 134 7.18 -3.88 15.40
N TRP A 135 7.50 -2.99 16.35
CA TRP A 135 6.64 -2.70 17.49
C TRP A 135 5.40 -1.90 17.07
N HIS A 136 5.57 -0.88 16.21
CA HIS A 136 4.47 -0.14 15.61
C HIS A 136 3.47 -1.06 14.90
N HIS A 137 3.91 -2.02 14.09
CA HIS A 137 3.02 -3.00 13.46
C HIS A 137 2.25 -3.89 14.45
N ARG A 138 2.84 -4.15 15.62
CA ARG A 138 2.20 -4.96 16.66
C ARG A 138 1.12 -4.19 17.41
N TYR A 139 1.34 -2.89 17.60
CA TYR A 139 0.52 -2.03 18.44
C TYR A 139 0.01 -0.80 17.69
N THR A 140 -0.28 -0.94 16.40
CA THR A 140 -0.65 0.19 15.54
C THR A 140 -1.86 0.92 16.09
N GLN A 141 -1.73 2.24 16.27
CA GLN A 141 -2.72 3.13 16.86
C GLN A 141 -3.13 2.81 18.32
N ASP A 142 -2.39 1.96 19.04
CA ASP A 142 -2.57 1.78 20.48
C ASP A 142 -1.97 2.99 21.23
N PRO A 143 -2.78 3.80 21.94
CA PRO A 143 -2.31 5.05 22.56
C PRO A 143 -1.20 4.88 23.61
N GLU A 144 -1.09 3.71 24.21
CA GLU A 144 -0.12 3.43 25.28
C GLU A 144 1.16 2.80 24.75
N ARG A 145 1.08 2.09 23.61
CA ARG A 145 2.15 1.20 23.14
C ARG A 145 2.70 1.57 21.77
N ASP A 146 1.96 2.29 20.93
CA ASP A 146 2.44 2.68 19.61
C ASP A 146 3.55 3.74 19.71
N PRO A 147 4.79 3.46 19.25
CA PRO A 147 5.87 4.42 19.31
C PRO A 147 5.66 5.62 18.37
N GLU A 148 4.77 5.53 17.38
CA GLU A 148 4.35 6.70 16.61
C GLU A 148 3.50 7.70 17.42
N LEU A 149 2.86 7.24 18.49
CA LEU A 149 1.97 8.05 19.34
C LEU A 149 2.66 8.61 20.58
N ILE A 150 3.92 8.24 20.85
CA ILE A 150 4.78 8.86 21.89
C ILE A 150 4.76 10.39 21.76
N PHE A 151 4.74 10.87 20.51
CA PHE A 151 4.48 12.27 20.23
C PHE A 151 3.04 12.44 19.73
N PRO A 152 2.23 13.31 20.36
CA PRO A 152 0.87 13.54 19.94
C PRO A 152 0.77 13.91 18.46
N LYS A 153 -0.19 13.31 17.76
CA LYS A 153 -0.56 13.73 16.40
C LYS A 153 -1.19 15.13 16.45
N ALA A 154 -1.10 15.87 15.34
CA ALA A 154 -1.57 17.24 15.24
C ALA A 154 -3.08 17.37 15.53
N LYS A 155 -3.46 18.31 16.40
CA LYS A 155 -4.84 18.57 16.85
C LYS A 155 -5.48 19.78 16.19
N ASN A 156 -4.67 20.67 15.61
CA ASN A 156 -5.12 21.89 14.96
C ASN A 156 -4.29 22.18 13.69
N ARG A 157 -4.74 23.18 12.91
CA ARG A 157 -4.11 23.54 11.63
C ARG A 157 -2.63 23.93 11.77
N ARG A 158 -2.26 24.62 12.86
CA ARG A 158 -0.88 25.06 13.09
C ARG A 158 0.04 23.86 13.33
N GLU A 159 -0.38 22.94 14.19
CA GLU A 159 0.37 21.70 14.45
C GLU A 159 0.47 20.84 13.19
N TYR A 160 -0.61 20.76 12.40
CA TYR A 160 -0.61 20.04 11.12
C TYR A 160 0.39 20.63 10.13
N LEU A 161 0.40 21.96 9.96
CA LEU A 161 1.38 22.64 9.10
C LEU A 161 2.81 22.50 9.63
N THR A 162 2.99 22.45 10.95
CA THR A 162 4.30 22.23 11.58
C THR A 162 4.81 20.83 11.30
N GLU A 163 3.96 19.80 11.42
CA GLU A 163 4.32 18.44 11.04
C GLU A 163 4.60 18.34 9.53
N LEU A 164 3.75 18.96 8.71
CA LEU A 164 3.92 19.00 7.26
C LEU A 164 5.20 19.71 6.83
N SER A 165 5.71 20.68 7.60
CA SER A 165 6.96 21.37 7.27
C SER A 165 8.21 20.48 7.38
N GLY A 166 8.13 19.36 8.10
CA GLY A 166 9.30 18.52 8.41
C GLY A 166 10.24 19.10 9.48
N LEU A 167 9.93 20.26 10.08
CA LEU A 167 10.75 20.82 11.17
C LEU A 167 10.82 19.88 12.38
N THR A 168 9.70 19.24 12.74
CA THR A 168 9.65 18.23 13.81
C THR A 168 10.54 17.03 13.49
N PHE A 169 10.58 16.60 12.23
CA PHE A 169 11.46 15.54 11.77
C PHE A 169 12.92 15.88 12.07
N TRP A 170 13.40 17.04 11.63
CA TRP A 170 14.80 17.45 11.81
C TRP A 170 15.17 17.64 13.28
N TRP A 171 14.33 18.35 14.02
CA TRP A 171 14.55 18.62 15.43
C TRP A 171 14.71 17.32 16.23
N ARG A 172 13.85 16.32 15.98
CA ARG A 172 13.95 15.01 16.62
C ARG A 172 15.25 14.28 16.27
N ARG A 173 15.72 14.31 15.01
CA ARG A 173 17.00 13.68 14.64
C ARG A 173 18.18 14.32 15.39
N ILE A 174 18.20 15.65 15.49
CA ILE A 174 19.27 16.39 16.17
C ILE A 174 19.37 15.98 17.65
N LEU A 175 18.24 15.76 18.32
CA LEU A 175 18.20 15.38 19.73
C LEU A 175 18.41 13.87 19.93
N ASP A 176 17.68 13.05 19.18
CA ASP A 176 17.58 11.61 19.44
C ASP A 176 18.80 10.85 18.92
N TYR A 177 19.39 11.24 17.78
CA TYR A 177 20.46 10.43 17.16
C TYR A 177 21.75 10.42 17.98
N PRO A 178 22.25 11.57 18.50
CA PRO A 178 23.40 11.55 19.40
C PRO A 178 23.13 10.72 20.66
N ARG A 179 21.93 10.85 21.25
CA ARG A 179 21.51 10.05 22.40
C ARG A 179 21.53 8.54 22.09
N LEU A 180 20.98 8.12 20.96
CA LEU A 180 20.97 6.72 20.52
C LEU A 180 22.40 6.20 20.21
N ALA A 181 23.25 7.04 19.62
CA ALA A 181 24.66 6.73 19.38
C ALA A 181 25.47 6.50 20.67
N LEU A 182 25.12 7.22 21.75
CA LEU A 182 25.65 7.00 23.09
C LEU A 182 25.05 5.77 23.81
N GLY A 183 24.16 5.02 23.16
CA GLY A 183 23.52 3.84 23.73
C GLY A 183 22.41 4.12 24.75
N LEU A 184 21.95 5.37 24.85
CA LEU A 184 20.94 5.83 25.79
C LEU A 184 19.51 5.55 25.27
N ALA A 185 19.18 4.27 25.15
CA ALA A 185 17.91 3.75 24.63
C ALA A 185 17.17 2.84 25.62
N ARG A 186 17.47 2.93 26.93
CA ARG A 186 16.93 2.00 27.94
C ARG A 186 15.46 2.22 28.25
N ASP A 187 15.02 3.46 28.10
CA ASP A 187 13.66 3.96 28.31
C ASP A 187 12.73 3.69 27.13
N LEU A 188 13.25 3.21 25.99
CA LEU A 188 12.46 2.89 24.82
C LEU A 188 11.96 1.44 24.90
N PRO A 189 10.65 1.19 25.11
CA PRO A 189 10.12 -0.15 25.37
C PRO A 189 10.26 -1.10 24.17
N PHE A 190 10.30 -0.55 22.96
CA PHE A 190 10.46 -1.29 21.71
C PHE A 190 11.92 -1.64 21.38
N VAL A 191 12.90 -1.18 22.17
CA VAL A 191 14.33 -1.47 21.96
C VAL A 191 14.79 -2.55 22.95
N PRO A 192 14.92 -3.82 22.52
CA PRO A 192 15.39 -4.88 23.40
C PRO A 192 16.85 -4.67 23.80
N ALA A 193 17.21 -5.10 25.02
CA ALA A 193 18.56 -4.93 25.56
C ALA A 193 19.66 -5.47 24.64
N THR A 194 19.39 -6.60 23.97
CA THR A 194 20.29 -7.26 23.02
C THR A 194 20.55 -6.44 21.75
N ALA A 195 19.67 -5.51 21.37
CA ALA A 195 19.81 -4.69 20.17
C ALA A 195 20.51 -3.34 20.43
N ARG A 196 20.59 -2.89 21.69
CA ARG A 196 21.06 -1.53 22.05
C ARG A 196 22.46 -1.23 21.52
N HIS A 197 23.39 -2.17 21.68
CA HIS A 197 24.77 -2.01 21.20
C HIS A 197 24.83 -1.89 19.67
N ALA A 198 24.09 -2.75 18.95
CA ALA A 198 24.04 -2.71 17.49
C ALA A 198 23.42 -1.40 16.97
N ILE A 199 22.38 -0.90 17.65
CA ILE A 199 21.76 0.40 17.34
C ILE A 199 22.77 1.54 17.57
N ALA A 200 23.47 1.55 18.70
CA ALA A 200 24.47 2.56 19.02
C ALA A 200 25.58 2.60 17.95
N LEU A 201 26.14 1.44 17.58
CA LEU A 201 27.14 1.35 16.51
C LEU A 201 26.60 1.83 15.15
N SER A 202 25.41 1.38 14.78
CA SER A 202 24.74 1.79 13.54
C SER A 202 24.51 3.31 13.49
N MET A 203 24.09 3.89 14.60
CA MET A 203 23.83 5.32 14.70
C MET A 203 25.12 6.14 14.70
N SER A 204 26.15 5.69 15.43
CA SER A 204 27.48 6.30 15.41
C SER A 204 28.09 6.30 14.01
N ALA A 205 28.00 5.19 13.28
CA ALA A 205 28.48 5.11 11.90
C ALA A 205 27.72 6.07 10.97
N GLN A 206 26.40 6.19 11.11
CA GLN A 206 25.58 7.12 10.35
C GLN A 206 25.91 8.59 10.68
N LEU A 207 26.10 8.93 11.95
CA LEU A 207 26.54 10.27 12.36
C LEU A 207 27.95 10.59 11.86
N ALA A 208 28.88 9.62 11.87
CA ALA A 208 30.22 9.81 11.32
C ALA A 208 30.18 10.13 9.81
N ILE A 209 29.28 9.49 9.06
CA ILE A 209 29.06 9.83 7.64
C ILE A 209 28.53 11.26 7.49
N TYR A 210 27.60 11.68 8.34
CA TYR A 210 27.09 13.06 8.31
C TYR A 210 28.15 14.10 8.70
N LEU A 211 29.01 13.79 9.67
CA LEU A 211 30.15 14.64 10.04
C LEU A 211 31.17 14.72 8.90
N ALA A 212 31.48 13.60 8.24
CA ALA A 212 32.35 13.59 7.06
C ALA A 212 31.76 14.41 5.90
N ALA A 213 30.44 14.31 5.69
CA ALA A 213 29.71 15.10 4.70
C ALA A 213 29.76 16.61 5.03
N ALA A 214 29.57 16.99 6.30
CA ALA A 214 29.72 18.37 6.75
C ALA A 214 31.15 18.90 6.61
N ALA A 215 32.16 18.07 6.94
CA ALA A 215 33.57 18.41 6.74
C ALA A 215 33.89 18.63 5.25
N ALA A 216 33.38 17.77 4.36
CA ALA A 216 33.54 17.95 2.91
C ALA A 216 33.00 19.30 2.43
N ILE A 217 31.83 19.73 2.94
CA ILE A 217 31.29 21.06 2.66
C ILE A 217 32.24 22.15 3.16
N GLY A 218 32.79 22.01 4.38
CA GLY A 218 33.78 22.93 4.94
C GLY A 218 35.08 23.04 4.13
N PHE A 219 35.47 21.97 3.43
CA PHE A 219 36.61 21.96 2.50
C PHE A 219 36.26 22.47 1.09
N GLY A 220 35.04 22.97 0.86
CA GLY A 220 34.62 23.56 -0.42
C GLY A 220 33.95 22.59 -1.39
N TYR A 221 33.67 21.34 -1.00
CA TYR A 221 32.93 20.39 -1.82
C TYR A 221 31.41 20.61 -1.70
N ASP A 222 30.90 21.58 -2.46
CA ASP A 222 29.49 21.99 -2.47
C ASP A 222 28.49 20.91 -2.94
N GLY A 223 28.98 19.87 -3.64
CA GLY A 223 28.14 18.82 -4.22
C GLY A 223 27.29 18.09 -3.18
N VAL A 224 27.82 17.86 -1.98
CA VAL A 224 27.08 17.25 -0.86
C VAL A 224 25.90 18.14 -0.44
N LEU A 225 26.08 19.45 -0.47
CA LEU A 225 25.04 20.40 -0.11
C LEU A 225 23.96 20.47 -1.20
N ILE A 226 24.38 20.57 -2.47
CA ILE A 226 23.50 20.79 -3.64
C ILE A 226 22.74 19.53 -4.06
N TYR A 227 23.33 18.34 -3.94
CA TYR A 227 22.72 17.08 -4.40
C TYR A 227 22.13 16.25 -3.27
N TRP A 228 22.38 16.59 -2.01
CA TRP A 228 21.89 15.78 -0.90
C TRP A 228 21.20 16.59 0.20
N PHE A 229 21.92 17.43 0.96
CA PHE A 229 21.32 18.09 2.13
C PHE A 229 20.20 19.07 1.77
N ILE A 230 20.44 20.04 0.87
CA ILE A 230 19.42 21.02 0.48
C ILE A 230 18.21 20.31 -0.19
N PRO A 231 18.39 19.42 -1.18
CA PRO A 231 17.29 18.65 -1.74
C PRO A 231 16.44 17.94 -0.69
N VAL A 232 17.07 17.21 0.23
CA VAL A 232 16.35 16.49 1.29
C VAL A 232 15.57 17.44 2.19
N VAL A 233 16.16 18.56 2.61
CA VAL A 233 15.46 19.59 3.41
C VAL A 233 14.23 20.13 2.67
N LEU A 234 14.39 20.50 1.40
CA LEU A 234 13.30 21.03 0.58
C LEU A 234 12.17 20.02 0.37
N ALA A 235 12.50 18.72 0.32
CA ALA A 235 11.54 17.67 0.01
C ALA A 235 10.94 16.95 1.22
N GLN A 236 11.47 17.14 2.45
CA GLN A 236 10.85 16.56 3.64
C GLN A 236 9.34 16.85 3.75
N PRO A 237 8.84 18.07 3.46
CA PRO A 237 7.42 18.32 3.48
C PRO A 237 6.58 17.39 2.61
N PHE A 238 7.11 17.03 1.43
CA PHE A 238 6.46 16.11 0.52
C PHE A 238 6.33 14.70 1.15
N LEU A 239 7.40 14.18 1.74
CA LEU A 239 7.35 12.89 2.43
C LEU A 239 6.41 12.94 3.65
N ARG A 240 6.42 14.03 4.44
CA ARG A 240 5.49 14.20 5.56
C ARG A 240 4.04 14.15 5.10
N ALA A 241 3.72 14.80 3.99
CA ALA A 241 2.37 14.78 3.41
C ALA A 241 1.88 13.36 3.12
N LEU A 242 2.78 12.48 2.64
CA LEU A 242 2.47 11.09 2.37
C LEU A 242 2.27 10.29 3.67
N LEU A 243 3.22 10.38 4.61
CA LEU A 243 3.21 9.56 5.83
C LEU A 243 2.10 9.97 6.81
N VAL A 244 1.78 11.26 6.91
CA VAL A 244 0.70 11.73 7.80
C VAL A 244 -0.66 11.14 7.38
N ALA A 245 -0.88 10.91 6.09
CA ALA A 245 -2.14 10.37 5.56
C ALA A 245 -2.39 8.90 5.94
N GLU A 246 -1.35 8.16 6.33
CA GLU A 246 -1.39 6.72 6.61
C GLU A 246 -2.22 6.38 7.85
N HIS A 247 -2.07 7.17 8.91
CA HIS A 247 -2.58 6.85 10.24
C HIS A 247 -3.34 8.00 10.90
N THR A 248 -3.07 9.25 10.51
CA THR A 248 -3.69 10.40 11.17
C THR A 248 -5.20 10.41 10.94
N GLY A 249 -5.94 10.55 12.04
CA GLY A 249 -7.40 10.53 12.05
C GLY A 249 -8.03 9.15 11.77
N CYS A 250 -7.25 8.07 11.86
CA CYS A 250 -7.78 6.70 11.85
C CYS A 250 -8.23 6.26 13.26
N SER A 251 -8.93 5.13 13.37
CA SER A 251 -9.38 4.61 14.68
C SER A 251 -8.20 4.22 15.56
N GLN A 252 -8.35 4.36 16.87
CA GLN A 252 -7.38 3.88 17.88
C GLN A 252 -7.75 2.51 18.44
N ASP A 253 -8.27 1.65 17.56
CA ASP A 253 -8.60 0.27 17.86
C ASP A 253 -7.62 -0.68 17.16
N GLN A 254 -7.75 -1.97 17.45
CA GLN A 254 -6.89 -3.00 16.88
C GLN A 254 -7.33 -3.45 15.47
N ASN A 255 -8.32 -2.79 14.86
CA ASN A 255 -8.81 -3.19 13.55
C ASN A 255 -7.94 -2.56 12.44
N GLY A 256 -7.09 -3.39 11.84
CA GLY A 256 -6.18 -3.00 10.74
C GLY A 256 -6.85 -2.35 9.53
N LEU A 257 -8.17 -2.54 9.34
CA LEU A 257 -8.94 -1.94 8.26
C LEU A 257 -9.40 -0.50 8.54
N SER A 258 -9.42 -0.08 9.80
CA SER A 258 -9.88 1.24 10.22
C SER A 258 -8.82 2.08 10.91
N ASN A 259 -7.78 1.45 11.47
CA ASN A 259 -6.68 2.13 12.15
C ASN A 259 -5.53 2.56 11.20
N THR A 260 -5.61 2.12 9.94
CA THR A 260 -4.62 2.37 8.90
C THR A 260 -5.32 2.63 7.58
N ARG A 261 -4.76 3.51 6.74
CA ARG A 261 -5.34 3.94 5.47
C ARG A 261 -4.43 3.65 4.28
N THR A 262 -5.04 3.18 3.21
CA THR A 262 -4.45 3.18 1.87
C THR A 262 -4.69 4.51 1.16
N THR A 263 -3.60 5.15 0.73
CA THR A 263 -3.64 6.44 0.05
C THR A 263 -3.51 6.23 -1.45
N ALA A 264 -4.51 6.68 -2.22
CA ALA A 264 -4.48 6.59 -3.67
C ALA A 264 -3.40 7.53 -4.24
N ALA A 265 -2.29 6.96 -4.71
CA ALA A 265 -1.17 7.70 -5.27
C ALA A 265 -0.98 7.42 -6.78
N SER A 266 -0.47 8.43 -7.49
CA SER A 266 -0.14 8.33 -8.92
C SER A 266 1.05 7.36 -9.14
N PHE A 267 1.23 6.92 -10.39
CA PHE A 267 2.30 5.97 -10.73
C PHE A 267 3.70 6.42 -10.29
N PRO A 268 4.15 7.67 -10.52
CA PRO A 268 5.49 8.10 -10.09
C PRO A 268 5.68 8.00 -8.57
N ILE A 269 4.66 8.36 -7.79
CA ILE A 269 4.73 8.26 -6.32
C ILE A 269 4.72 6.81 -5.88
N ARG A 270 3.90 5.95 -6.51
CA ARG A 270 3.92 4.51 -6.23
C ARG A 270 5.25 3.85 -6.58
N LEU A 271 5.92 4.29 -7.65
CA LEU A 271 7.24 3.81 -8.01
C LEU A 271 8.27 4.17 -6.93
N LEU A 272 8.36 5.46 -6.57
CA LEU A 272 9.32 5.96 -5.59
C LEU A 272 9.04 5.43 -4.18
N MET A 273 7.76 5.38 -3.79
CA MET A 273 7.35 4.84 -2.49
C MET A 273 7.23 3.31 -2.49
N TRP A 274 7.66 2.60 -3.54
CA TRP A 274 7.63 1.13 -3.57
C TRP A 274 6.26 0.52 -3.23
N ASN A 275 5.19 1.16 -3.71
CA ASN A 275 3.80 0.81 -3.40
C ASN A 275 3.41 0.91 -1.91
N MET A 276 4.23 1.52 -1.04
CA MET A 276 3.87 1.83 0.35
C MET A 276 2.54 2.57 0.54
N PRO A 277 2.03 3.40 -0.40
CA PRO A 277 0.70 3.99 -0.24
C PRO A 277 -0.42 2.95 -0.04
N PHE A 278 -0.21 1.68 -0.39
CA PHE A 278 -1.04 0.53 0.04
C PHE A 278 -0.75 0.13 1.49
N HIS A 279 -0.84 1.10 2.38
CA HIS A 279 -0.34 0.97 3.75
C HIS A 279 -1.25 0.12 4.64
N ALA A 280 -2.57 0.14 4.41
CA ALA A 280 -3.48 -0.75 5.15
C ALA A 280 -3.20 -2.21 4.81
N GLU A 281 -3.01 -2.54 3.53
CA GLU A 281 -2.61 -3.88 3.11
C GLU A 281 -1.26 -4.28 3.71
N HIS A 282 -0.33 -3.33 3.82
CA HIS A 282 1.00 -3.55 4.39
C HIS A 282 0.92 -3.86 5.89
N HIS A 283 0.07 -3.14 6.63
CA HIS A 283 -0.15 -3.39 8.06
C HIS A 283 -0.88 -4.70 8.34
N LEU A 284 -1.84 -5.07 7.48
CA LEU A 284 -2.52 -6.37 7.58
C LEU A 284 -1.56 -7.52 7.26
N TYR A 285 -0.70 -7.35 6.26
CA TYR A 285 0.17 -8.40 5.73
C TYR A 285 1.62 -7.94 5.51
N PRO A 286 2.38 -7.60 6.56
CA PRO A 286 3.72 -7.03 6.44
C PRO A 286 4.76 -8.01 5.86
N ALA A 287 4.41 -9.30 5.75
CA ALA A 287 5.24 -10.31 5.11
C ALA A 287 5.10 -10.35 3.57
N VAL A 288 4.09 -9.67 3.01
CA VAL A 288 3.87 -9.61 1.56
C VAL A 288 4.87 -8.65 0.94
N ALA A 289 5.48 -9.07 -0.17
CA ALA A 289 6.43 -8.21 -0.86
C ALA A 289 5.70 -6.98 -1.41
N SER A 290 6.28 -5.78 -1.27
CA SER A 290 5.71 -4.50 -1.69
C SER A 290 5.25 -4.47 -3.16
N ASN A 291 5.91 -5.22 -4.05
CA ASN A 291 5.47 -5.34 -5.45
C ASN A 291 4.25 -6.26 -5.64
N SER A 292 4.04 -7.18 -4.70
CA SER A 292 2.94 -8.16 -4.69
C SER A 292 1.72 -7.65 -3.91
N ILE A 293 1.87 -6.55 -3.16
CA ILE A 293 0.76 -5.88 -2.46
C ILE A 293 -0.35 -5.42 -3.41
N LEU A 294 0.01 -5.14 -4.67
CA LEU A 294 -0.94 -4.79 -5.73
C LEU A 294 -1.89 -5.93 -6.07
N CYS A 295 -1.52 -7.17 -5.73
CA CYS A 295 -2.36 -8.36 -5.90
C CYS A 295 -3.31 -8.58 -4.73
N LEU A 296 -3.12 -7.89 -3.59
CA LEU A 296 -4.04 -7.92 -2.44
C LEU A 296 -5.20 -6.91 -2.58
N LYS A 297 -5.08 -5.97 -3.51
CA LYS A 297 -6.12 -4.98 -3.73
C LYS A 297 -7.30 -5.60 -4.46
N GLU A 298 -8.35 -5.92 -3.72
CA GLU A 298 -9.70 -6.10 -4.29
C GLU A 298 -10.28 -4.73 -4.70
N GLY A 299 -9.99 -4.29 -5.94
CA GLY A 299 -10.68 -3.20 -6.66
C GLY A 299 -10.20 -1.76 -6.37
N ARG A 300 -10.38 -0.74 -7.24
CA ARG A 300 -11.12 -0.64 -8.51
C ARG A 300 -10.23 -0.76 -9.75
N MET A 301 -10.66 -1.60 -10.70
CA MET A 301 -10.18 -1.59 -12.09
C MET A 301 -10.91 -0.47 -12.85
N ASN A 302 -10.44 0.77 -12.71
CA ASN A 302 -10.95 1.89 -13.53
C ASN A 302 -10.31 1.93 -14.92
N GLY A 303 -9.50 0.94 -15.29
CA GLY A 303 -9.08 0.75 -16.66
C GLY A 303 -10.24 0.24 -17.50
N SER A 304 -10.38 0.73 -18.72
CA SER A 304 -11.29 0.12 -19.69
C SER A 304 -10.97 -1.38 -19.79
N ILE A 305 -11.95 -2.22 -19.50
CA ILE A 305 -11.80 -3.67 -19.73
C ILE A 305 -11.64 -3.88 -21.23
N LEU A 306 -10.47 -4.36 -21.64
CA LEU A 306 -10.19 -4.62 -23.05
C LEU A 306 -11.11 -5.72 -23.55
N SER A 307 -11.70 -5.52 -24.73
CA SER A 307 -12.59 -6.52 -25.33
C SER A 307 -11.87 -7.84 -25.59
N SER A 308 -10.56 -7.80 -25.85
CA SER A 308 -9.70 -8.99 -26.00
C SER A 308 -9.60 -9.81 -24.71
N TRP A 309 -9.60 -9.18 -23.53
CA TRP A 309 -9.60 -9.89 -22.26
C TRP A 309 -10.91 -10.60 -22.01
N VAL A 310 -12.04 -9.92 -22.28
CA VAL A 310 -13.37 -10.53 -22.17
C VAL A 310 -13.48 -11.73 -23.10
N ASN A 311 -13.00 -11.62 -24.35
CA ASN A 311 -13.01 -12.73 -25.30
C ASN A 311 -12.13 -13.88 -24.83
N SER A 312 -10.89 -13.59 -24.39
CA SER A 312 -9.96 -14.62 -23.92
C SER A 312 -10.49 -15.36 -22.70
N CYS A 313 -11.07 -14.65 -21.73
CA CYS A 313 -11.68 -15.26 -20.55
C CYS A 313 -12.96 -16.04 -20.89
N ALA A 314 -13.75 -15.56 -21.86
CA ALA A 314 -14.92 -16.28 -22.33
C ALA A 314 -14.52 -17.64 -22.94
N ASP A 315 -13.48 -17.65 -23.79
CA ASP A 315 -13.00 -18.86 -24.45
C ASP A 315 -12.29 -19.81 -23.47
N ALA A 316 -11.41 -19.29 -22.62
CA ALA A 316 -10.56 -20.09 -21.75
C ALA A 316 -11.27 -20.59 -20.48
N HIS A 317 -12.35 -19.93 -20.05
CA HIS A 317 -12.97 -20.20 -18.75
C HIS A 317 -14.49 -20.34 -18.81
N LEU A 318 -15.20 -19.39 -19.44
CA LEU A 318 -16.68 -19.45 -19.45
C LEU A 318 -17.20 -20.60 -20.33
N ALA A 319 -16.63 -20.82 -21.51
CA ALA A 319 -17.04 -21.90 -22.39
C ALA A 319 -16.84 -23.30 -21.76
N PRO A 320 -15.67 -23.63 -21.18
CA PRO A 320 -15.50 -24.86 -20.42
C PRO A 320 -16.49 -25.01 -19.26
N LEU A 321 -16.77 -23.92 -18.53
CA LEU A 321 -17.70 -23.92 -17.40
C LEU A 321 -19.15 -24.19 -17.84
N VAL A 322 -19.61 -23.54 -18.90
CA VAL A 322 -20.95 -23.77 -19.50
C VAL A 322 -21.06 -25.20 -20.01
N HIS A 323 -20.04 -25.70 -20.71
CA HIS A 323 -20.02 -27.08 -21.21
C HIS A 323 -20.11 -28.11 -20.08
N TYR A 324 -19.43 -27.84 -18.96
CA TYR A 324 -19.42 -28.72 -17.80
C TYR A 324 -20.74 -28.67 -17.02
N LEU A 325 -21.26 -27.47 -16.74
CA LEU A 325 -22.46 -27.30 -15.90
C LEU A 325 -23.76 -27.53 -16.65
N LYS A 326 -23.79 -27.35 -17.98
CA LYS A 326 -24.98 -27.40 -18.84
C LYS A 326 -26.17 -26.65 -18.23
N PRO A 327 -26.01 -25.36 -17.88
CA PRO A 327 -27.07 -24.60 -17.23
C PRO A 327 -28.28 -24.47 -18.17
N PRO A 328 -29.52 -24.63 -17.67
CA PRO A 328 -30.71 -24.45 -18.50
C PRO A 328 -30.94 -22.98 -18.90
N VAL A 329 -30.39 -22.05 -18.10
CA VAL A 329 -30.51 -20.60 -18.31
C VAL A 329 -29.17 -19.92 -18.06
N VAL A 330 -28.77 -19.01 -18.96
CA VAL A 330 -27.61 -18.11 -18.80
C VAL A 330 -28.01 -16.66 -19.01
N VAL A 331 -27.52 -15.77 -18.16
CA VAL A 331 -27.86 -14.34 -18.22
C VAL A 331 -26.61 -13.49 -18.43
N GLY A 332 -26.53 -12.80 -19.57
CA GLY A 332 -25.48 -11.84 -19.89
C GLY A 332 -25.78 -10.45 -19.33
N MET A 333 -25.12 -10.08 -18.23
CA MET A 333 -25.33 -8.80 -17.56
C MET A 333 -24.37 -7.71 -18.05
N GLY A 334 -24.92 -6.61 -18.55
CA GLY A 334 -24.14 -5.47 -19.03
C GLY A 334 -23.32 -5.77 -20.30
N SER A 335 -22.58 -4.78 -20.77
CA SER A 335 -21.90 -4.85 -22.08
C SER A 335 -20.87 -5.98 -22.18
N ASN A 336 -20.04 -6.16 -21.14
CA ASN A 336 -19.00 -7.19 -21.14
C ASN A 336 -19.57 -8.59 -20.90
N GLY A 337 -20.54 -8.74 -19.98
CA GLY A 337 -21.21 -10.02 -19.74
C GLY A 337 -21.95 -10.49 -21.00
N TRP A 338 -22.67 -9.59 -21.66
CA TRP A 338 -23.36 -9.89 -22.91
C TRP A 338 -22.42 -10.30 -24.04
N ARG A 339 -21.29 -9.60 -24.19
CA ARG A 339 -20.25 -9.98 -25.17
C ARG A 339 -19.74 -11.39 -24.92
N ALA A 340 -19.43 -11.74 -23.67
CA ALA A 340 -18.92 -13.06 -23.32
C ALA A 340 -19.96 -14.16 -23.63
N VAL A 341 -21.20 -13.96 -23.20
CA VAL A 341 -22.29 -14.94 -23.39
C VAL A 341 -22.63 -15.15 -24.87
N ARG A 342 -22.78 -14.06 -25.66
CA ARG A 342 -22.98 -14.18 -27.12
C ARG A 342 -21.87 -14.96 -27.80
N ARG A 343 -20.63 -14.78 -27.34
CA ARG A 343 -19.46 -15.47 -27.88
C ARG A 343 -19.49 -16.96 -27.55
N VAL A 344 -19.76 -17.33 -26.30
CA VAL A 344 -19.79 -18.74 -25.87
C VAL A 344 -20.90 -19.52 -26.55
N PHE A 345 -22.09 -18.94 -26.68
CA PHE A 345 -23.25 -19.59 -27.31
C PHE A 345 -23.39 -19.34 -28.81
N ALA A 346 -22.39 -18.70 -29.43
CA ALA A 346 -22.38 -18.40 -30.87
C ALA A 346 -23.67 -17.70 -31.38
N LEU A 347 -24.22 -16.77 -30.59
CA LEU A 347 -25.47 -16.05 -30.91
C LEU A 347 -25.22 -14.93 -31.93
N ALA A 348 -25.01 -15.31 -33.19
CA ALA A 348 -24.67 -14.42 -34.28
C ALA A 348 -25.79 -13.40 -34.56
N ASP A 349 -27.04 -13.83 -34.55
CA ASP A 349 -28.22 -13.02 -34.87
C ASP A 349 -28.63 -12.06 -33.74
N ALA A 350 -28.11 -12.27 -32.54
CA ALA A 350 -28.40 -11.41 -31.40
C ALA A 350 -27.64 -10.06 -31.48
N PRO A 351 -28.25 -8.93 -31.07
CA PRO A 351 -27.61 -7.62 -31.16
C PRO A 351 -26.27 -7.54 -30.43
N THR A 352 -25.30 -6.86 -31.03
CA THR A 352 -23.95 -6.74 -30.43
C THR A 352 -23.90 -5.81 -29.21
N ARG A 353 -24.72 -4.76 -29.19
CA ARG A 353 -24.79 -3.79 -28.10
C ARG A 353 -25.85 -4.19 -27.10
N ILE A 354 -25.48 -4.23 -25.81
CA ILE A 354 -26.41 -4.54 -24.72
C ILE A 354 -27.61 -3.59 -24.66
N SER A 355 -27.45 -2.33 -25.10
CA SER A 355 -28.56 -1.37 -25.14
C SER A 355 -29.71 -1.78 -26.07
N HIS A 356 -29.44 -2.64 -27.07
CA HIS A 356 -30.44 -3.14 -28.00
C HIS A 356 -30.88 -4.58 -27.71
N ALA A 357 -30.13 -5.29 -26.85
CA ALA A 357 -30.43 -6.67 -26.49
C ALA A 357 -31.15 -6.78 -25.14
N ALA A 358 -30.96 -5.82 -24.23
CA ALA A 358 -31.45 -5.93 -22.87
C ALA A 358 -32.99 -6.02 -22.81
N GLY A 359 -33.48 -7.06 -22.15
CA GLY A 359 -34.91 -7.40 -22.02
C GLY A 359 -35.35 -8.59 -22.86
N ASP A 360 -34.56 -8.97 -23.86
CA ASP A 360 -34.84 -10.08 -24.76
C ASP A 360 -34.10 -11.36 -24.36
N ASP A 361 -34.49 -12.46 -25.01
CA ASP A 361 -34.00 -13.81 -24.80
C ASP A 361 -33.77 -14.56 -26.13
N TRP A 362 -32.93 -15.60 -26.05
CA TRP A 362 -32.56 -16.45 -27.18
C TRP A 362 -32.43 -17.90 -26.72
N VAL A 363 -32.65 -18.84 -27.64
CA VAL A 363 -32.38 -20.26 -27.42
C VAL A 363 -31.07 -20.60 -28.12
N ALA A 364 -30.06 -21.06 -27.38
CA ALA A 364 -28.82 -21.55 -27.95
C ALA A 364 -29.00 -22.92 -28.63
N VAL A 365 -28.04 -23.31 -29.46
CA VAL A 365 -28.08 -24.59 -30.21
C VAL A 365 -28.18 -25.81 -29.28
N ASP A 366 -27.59 -25.71 -28.08
CA ASP A 366 -27.65 -26.76 -27.06
C ASP A 366 -28.94 -26.75 -26.23
N GLY A 367 -29.91 -25.89 -26.56
CA GLY A 367 -31.18 -25.72 -25.87
C GLY A 367 -31.13 -24.77 -24.67
N THR A 368 -29.97 -24.21 -24.34
CA THR A 368 -29.83 -23.25 -23.23
C THR A 368 -30.59 -21.96 -23.53
N LEU A 369 -31.41 -21.49 -22.59
CA LEU A 369 -32.05 -20.17 -22.68
C LEU A 369 -31.06 -19.09 -22.27
N VAL A 370 -30.89 -18.07 -23.10
CA VAL A 370 -29.90 -17.02 -22.93
C VAL A 370 -30.58 -15.66 -22.88
N PHE A 371 -30.39 -14.90 -21.81
CA PHE A 371 -30.99 -13.58 -21.62
C PHE A 371 -29.94 -12.47 -21.62
N ALA A 372 -30.31 -11.29 -22.13
CA ALA A 372 -29.52 -10.08 -22.01
C ALA A 372 -30.18 -9.10 -21.03
N VAL A 373 -29.44 -8.58 -20.06
CA VAL A 373 -29.99 -7.63 -19.08
C VAL A 373 -29.03 -6.49 -18.75
N GLY A 374 -29.58 -5.40 -18.21
CA GLY A 374 -28.78 -4.30 -17.66
C GLY A 374 -27.89 -4.75 -16.49
N HIS A 375 -26.72 -4.11 -16.34
CA HIS A 375 -25.88 -4.36 -15.17
C HIS A 375 -26.51 -3.71 -13.92
N PRO A 376 -26.57 -4.36 -12.75
CA PRO A 376 -27.22 -3.82 -11.56
C PRO A 376 -26.42 -2.70 -10.86
N GLY A 377 -25.36 -2.18 -11.50
CA GLY A 377 -24.48 -1.16 -10.95
C GLY A 377 -24.94 0.26 -11.31
N PRO A 378 -24.36 1.31 -10.70
CA PRO A 378 -24.80 2.70 -10.91
C PRO A 378 -24.89 3.11 -12.39
N LEU A 379 -23.87 2.79 -13.20
CA LEU A 379 -23.85 3.08 -14.64
C LEU A 379 -24.86 2.25 -15.45
N GLY A 380 -25.20 1.05 -14.99
CA GLY A 380 -26.20 0.21 -15.66
C GLY A 380 -27.62 0.68 -15.37
N LEU A 381 -27.88 1.15 -14.15
CA LEU A 381 -29.15 1.79 -13.76
C LEU A 381 -29.41 3.10 -14.52
N THR A 382 -28.34 3.83 -14.91
CA THR A 382 -28.46 5.01 -15.78
C THR A 382 -28.99 4.65 -17.17
N ASN A 383 -28.54 3.52 -17.74
CA ASN A 383 -28.88 3.13 -19.12
C ASN A 383 -30.14 2.26 -19.22
N ARG A 384 -30.50 1.55 -18.14
CA ARG A 384 -31.73 0.75 -18.05
C ARG A 384 -32.31 0.93 -16.64
N PRO A 385 -33.36 1.75 -16.47
CA PRO A 385 -33.92 2.07 -15.16
C PRO A 385 -34.38 0.85 -14.37
N LEU A 386 -34.39 0.97 -13.03
CA LEU A 386 -34.75 -0.12 -12.12
C LEU A 386 -36.09 -0.81 -12.46
N PRO A 387 -37.19 -0.12 -12.83
CA PRO A 387 -38.44 -0.78 -13.19
C PRO A 387 -38.29 -1.75 -14.38
N GLN A 388 -37.48 -1.39 -15.38
CA GLN A 388 -37.21 -2.25 -16.54
C GLN A 388 -36.36 -3.45 -16.13
N GLN A 389 -35.31 -3.24 -15.32
CA GLN A 389 -34.51 -4.36 -14.81
C GLN A 389 -35.31 -5.34 -13.95
N LEU A 390 -36.30 -4.86 -13.19
CA LEU A 390 -37.23 -5.72 -12.45
C LEU A 390 -38.15 -6.51 -13.39
N ALA A 391 -38.57 -5.91 -14.51
CA ALA A 391 -39.33 -6.62 -15.54
C ALA A 391 -38.48 -7.72 -16.19
N ASP A 392 -37.23 -7.42 -16.56
CA ASP A 392 -36.29 -8.41 -17.11
C ASP A 392 -36.11 -9.61 -16.16
N ARG A 393 -35.96 -9.35 -14.85
CA ARG A 393 -35.83 -10.42 -13.84
C ARG A 393 -37.09 -11.27 -13.71
N ARG A 394 -38.27 -10.67 -13.82
CA ARG A 394 -39.53 -11.43 -13.84
C ARG A 394 -39.63 -12.30 -15.10
N HIS A 395 -39.18 -11.78 -16.24
CA HIS A 395 -39.12 -12.54 -17.50
C HIS A 395 -38.22 -13.78 -17.36
N ILE A 396 -37.01 -13.60 -16.82
CA ILE A 396 -36.09 -14.72 -16.52
C ILE A 396 -36.73 -15.72 -15.54
N GLY A 397 -37.38 -15.22 -14.49
CA GLY A 397 -38.05 -16.06 -13.49
C GLY A 397 -39.15 -16.94 -14.08
N ALA A 398 -39.95 -16.40 -15.01
CA ALA A 398 -40.98 -17.16 -15.70
C ALA A 398 -40.38 -18.29 -16.57
N ALA A 399 -39.27 -18.01 -17.26
CA ALA A 399 -38.58 -19.01 -18.07
C ALA A 399 -37.97 -20.14 -17.22
N LEU A 400 -37.38 -19.81 -16.07
CA LEU A 400 -36.88 -20.80 -15.12
C LEU A 400 -37.99 -21.74 -14.63
N SER A 401 -39.15 -21.19 -14.24
CA SER A 401 -40.30 -21.99 -13.80
C SER A 401 -40.78 -22.98 -14.86
N ALA A 402 -40.84 -22.55 -16.13
CA ALA A 402 -41.22 -23.40 -17.26
C ALA A 402 -40.21 -24.54 -17.53
N THR A 403 -38.91 -24.29 -17.34
CA THR A 403 -37.88 -25.33 -17.45
C THR A 403 -37.88 -26.34 -16.30
N SER A 404 -38.36 -25.97 -15.11
CA SER A 404 -38.51 -26.90 -13.99
C SER A 404 -39.74 -27.81 -14.10
N GLU A 405 -40.83 -27.35 -14.70
CA GLU A 405 -42.03 -28.19 -14.92
C GLU A 405 -41.80 -29.30 -15.95
N THR A 406 -40.86 -29.11 -16.87
CA THR A 406 -40.48 -30.13 -17.88
C THR A 406 -39.50 -31.19 -17.35
N ALA A 407 -38.93 -31.03 -16.14
CA ALA A 407 -37.97 -31.95 -15.54
C ALA A 407 -38.60 -33.05 -14.64
N HIS A 408 -39.93 -33.05 -14.43
CA HIS A 408 -40.65 -34.06 -13.63
C HIS A 408 -41.34 -35.14 -14.50
N HIS A 409 -40.58 -36.13 -14.96
CA HIS A 409 -40.87 -37.59 -15.03
C HIS A 409 -39.91 -38.30 -16.00
N PRO A 410 -39.17 -39.33 -15.54
CA PRO A 410 -39.66 -40.71 -15.61
C PRO A 410 -39.58 -41.38 -14.23
N GLN A 411 -40.72 -41.79 -13.65
CA GLN A 411 -41.09 -43.22 -13.51
C GLN A 411 -39.87 -44.15 -13.38
N TYR A 412 -39.46 -44.42 -12.14
CA TYR A 412 -39.03 -45.77 -11.78
C TYR A 412 -40.26 -46.46 -11.17
N GLY A 413 -40.74 -47.48 -11.88
CA GLY A 413 -41.80 -48.36 -11.43
C GLY A 413 -41.27 -49.43 -10.47
N GLU A 414 -42.20 -49.84 -9.60
CA GLU A 414 -42.25 -51.01 -8.68
C GLU A 414 -41.08 -51.29 -7.75
#